data_AF-A0AAW2CNZ9-F1
#
_entry.id   AF-A0AAW2CNZ9-F1
#
_cell.length_a   1.000
_cell.length_b   1.000
_cell.length_c   1.000
_cell.angle_alpha   90.00
_cell.angle_beta   90.00
_cell.angle_gamma   90.00
#
_symmetry.space_group_name_H-M   'P 1'
#
loop_
_entity.id
_entity.type
_entity.pdbx_description
1 polymer ?
#
loop_
_entity_poly.entity_id
_entity_poly.type
_entity_poly.pdbx_seq_one_letter_code
_entity_poly.pdbx_strand_id
1 'polypeptide(L)'
;MTEVTEQPFRPREKLIEKQKYYQNIRKHTYLKGPYDRITSIAIPAALAATSLFLIVSFNIYLSYEELMEKIRIYPICMSWMNL
;
A
#
# COMPACT_ATOMS: atom_id res chain seq x y z
N MET A 1 32.24 27.91 -31.50
CA MET A 1 31.34 26.80 -31.14
C MET A 1 30.08 27.41 -30.55
N THR A 2 29.13 27.83 -31.39
CA THR A 2 27.86 28.39 -30.93
C THR A 2 26.93 27.23 -30.60
N GLU A 3 26.92 26.81 -29.34
CA GLU A 3 25.96 25.83 -28.82
C GLU A 3 24.57 26.46 -28.93
N VAL A 4 23.71 25.91 -29.78
CA VAL A 4 22.28 26.24 -29.79
C VAL A 4 21.71 25.66 -28.50
N THR A 5 21.70 26.45 -27.44
CA THR A 5 21.13 26.04 -26.15
C THR A 5 19.61 26.03 -26.32
N GLU A 6 19.05 24.87 -26.66
CA GLU A 6 17.62 24.69 -26.81
C GLU A 6 16.92 25.12 -25.51
N GLN A 7 15.94 26.01 -25.64
CA GLN A 7 15.20 26.47 -24.48
C GLN A 7 14.35 25.32 -23.95
N PRO A 8 14.34 25.07 -22.63
CA PRO A 8 13.61 23.95 -22.05
C PRO A 8 12.12 24.02 -22.41
N PHE A 9 11.50 22.85 -22.63
CA PHE A 9 10.08 22.71 -23.01
C PHE A 9 9.08 23.36 -22.04
N ARG A 10 9.51 23.71 -20.83
CA ARG A 10 8.71 24.41 -19.83
C ARG A 10 9.52 25.59 -19.28
N PRO A 11 8.87 26.75 -19.03
CA PRO A 11 9.50 27.87 -18.36
C PRO A 11 9.93 27.47 -16.94
N ARG A 12 11.10 27.97 -16.52
CA ARG A 12 11.71 27.62 -15.22
C ARG A 12 11.02 28.30 -14.02
N GLU A 13 10.19 29.32 -14.23
CA GLU A 13 9.51 30.03 -13.13
C GLU A 13 8.67 29.07 -12.27
N LYS A 14 7.90 28.17 -12.91
CA LYS A 14 7.07 27.18 -12.20
C LYS A 14 7.88 26.21 -11.35
N LEU A 15 9.10 25.88 -11.76
CA LEU A 15 10.00 25.03 -10.98
C LEU A 15 10.53 25.77 -9.75
N ILE A 16 10.90 27.03 -9.90
CA ILE A 16 11.40 27.86 -8.80
C ILE A 16 10.31 28.06 -7.74
N GLU A 17 9.05 28.27 -8.17
CA GLU A 17 7.90 28.35 -7.25
C GLU A 17 7.72 27.07 -6.44
N LYS A 18 7.76 25.90 -7.09
CA LYS A 18 7.66 24.60 -6.40
C LYS A 18 8.86 24.34 -5.50
N GLN A 19 10.07 24.73 -5.91
CA GLN A 19 11.28 24.63 -5.09
C GLN A 19 11.14 25.46 -3.82
N LYS A 20 10.73 26.73 -3.91
CA LYS A 20 10.47 27.58 -2.74
C LYS A 20 9.43 26.96 -1.81
N TYR A 21 8.32 26.45 -2.36
CA TYR A 21 7.27 25.79 -1.60
C TYR A 21 7.79 24.57 -0.81
N TYR A 22 8.45 23.61 -1.47
CA TYR A 22 8.92 22.38 -0.84
C TYR A 22 10.17 22.55 0.04
N GLN A 23 10.95 23.61 -0.15
CA GLN A 23 12.10 23.95 0.70
C GLN A 23 11.68 24.68 1.98
N ASN A 24 10.57 25.43 1.96
CA ASN A 24 10.06 26.10 3.17
C ASN A 24 9.43 25.11 4.17
N ILE A 25 8.96 23.94 3.71
CA ILE A 25 8.31 22.94 4.56
C ILE A 25 9.35 22.13 5.34
N ARG A 26 9.38 22.31 6.67
CA ARG A 26 10.18 21.49 7.59
C ARG A 26 9.50 20.16 7.95
N LYS A 27 9.36 19.28 6.97
CA LYS A 27 8.89 17.89 7.14
C LYS A 27 9.82 16.93 6.42
N HIS A 28 9.77 15.65 6.80
CA HIS A 28 10.45 14.58 6.04
C HIS A 28 9.95 14.53 4.60
N THR A 29 10.82 14.11 3.67
CA THR A 29 10.61 14.18 2.22
C THR A 29 9.28 13.61 1.75
N TYR A 30 8.86 12.47 2.33
CA TYR A 30 7.64 11.76 1.97
C TYR A 30 6.34 12.35 2.59
N LEU A 31 6.43 13.48 3.30
CA LEU A 31 5.29 14.17 3.93
C LEU A 31 5.19 15.64 3.56
N LYS A 32 5.93 16.08 2.53
CA LYS A 32 6.00 17.49 2.16
C LYS A 32 4.72 17.94 1.47
N GLY A 33 4.21 17.18 0.51
CA GLY A 33 2.97 17.47 -0.18
C GLY A 33 1.71 16.92 0.51
N PRO A 34 0.53 17.51 0.24
CA PRO A 34 -0.75 16.90 0.63
C PRO A 34 -0.98 15.58 -0.10
N TYR A 35 -0.55 15.48 -1.36
CA TYR A 35 -0.59 14.23 -2.13
C TYR A 35 0.32 13.16 -1.53
N ASP A 36 1.53 13.54 -1.11
CA ASP A 36 2.49 12.61 -0.51
C ASP A 36 1.95 11.98 0.77
N ARG A 37 1.12 12.70 1.54
CA ARG A 37 0.45 12.13 2.72
C ARG A 37 -0.51 11.00 2.34
N ILE A 38 -1.29 11.17 1.27
CA ILE A 38 -2.26 10.17 0.82
C ILE A 38 -1.50 8.94 0.30
N THR A 39 -0.49 9.16 -0.54
CA THR A 39 0.25 8.08 -1.19
C THR A 39 1.23 7.35 -0.26
N SER A 40 1.77 8.03 0.76
CA SER A 40 2.76 7.44 1.67
C SER A 40 2.16 6.88 2.95
N ILE A 41 0.97 7.33 3.38
CA ILE A 41 0.34 6.86 4.62
C ILE A 41 -0.94 6.09 4.32
N ALA A 42 -1.91 6.71 3.65
CA ALA A 42 -3.25 6.12 3.56
C ALA A 42 -3.27 4.85 2.70
N ILE A 43 -2.71 4.91 1.48
CA ILE A 43 -2.70 3.75 0.57
C ILE A 43 -1.86 2.60 1.15
N PRO A 44 -0.61 2.82 1.61
CA PRO A 44 0.20 1.73 2.14
C PRO A 44 -0.36 1.16 3.43
N ALA A 45 -0.94 1.98 4.32
CA ALA A 45 -1.55 1.46 5.56
C ALA A 45 -2.79 0.62 5.28
N ALA A 46 -3.68 1.07 4.38
CA ALA A 46 -4.84 0.29 3.99
C ALA A 46 -4.42 -1.04 3.34
N LEU A 47 -3.45 -1.00 2.43
CA LEU A 47 -2.93 -2.20 1.77
C LEU A 47 -2.22 -3.15 2.74
N ALA A 48 -1.44 -2.63 3.69
CA ALA A 48 -0.79 -3.43 4.71
C ALA A 48 -1.81 -4.08 5.64
N ALA A 49 -2.82 -3.33 6.08
CA ALA A 49 -3.89 -3.86 6.93
C ALA A 49 -4.68 -4.98 6.23
N THR A 50 -5.08 -4.77 4.97
CA THR A 50 -5.83 -5.79 4.23
C THR A 50 -4.99 -7.00 3.88
N SER A 51 -3.73 -6.81 3.47
CA SER A 51 -2.83 -7.94 3.19
C SER A 51 -2.53 -8.77 4.44
N LEU A 52 -2.25 -8.13 5.58
CA LEU A 52 -2.07 -8.82 6.85
C LEU A 52 -3.34 -9.56 7.28
N PHE A 53 -4.51 -8.94 7.15
CA PHE A 53 -5.79 -9.57 7.46
C PHE A 53 -6.01 -10.83 6.62
N LEU A 54 -5.73 -10.78 5.31
CA LEU A 54 -5.89 -11.93 4.43
C LEU A 54 -4.90 -13.05 4.75
N ILE A 55 -3.64 -12.72 5.04
CA ILE A 55 -2.62 -13.72 5.43
C ILE A 55 -3.02 -14.42 6.73
N VAL A 56 -3.39 -13.66 7.75
CA VAL A 56 -3.79 -14.21 9.06
C VAL A 56 -5.03 -15.05 8.92
N SER A 57 -6.05 -14.56 8.21
CA SER A 57 -7.29 -15.31 7.98
C SER A 57 -6.99 -16.63 7.27
N PHE A 58 -6.24 -16.60 6.16
CA PHE A 58 -5.88 -17.80 5.41
C PHE A 58 -5.11 -18.82 6.25
N ASN A 59 -4.15 -18.36 7.05
CA ASN A 59 -3.34 -19.25 7.90
C ASN A 59 -4.15 -19.86 9.04
N ILE A 60 -5.09 -19.10 9.61
CA ILE A 60 -6.03 -19.57 10.63
C ILE A 60 -6.96 -20.65 10.05
N TYR A 61 -7.49 -20.48 8.83
CA TYR A 61 -8.31 -21.52 8.18
C TYR A 61 -7.54 -22.81 7.92
N LEU A 62 -6.28 -22.72 7.47
CA LEU A 62 -5.40 -23.89 7.34
C LEU A 62 -5.16 -24.60 8.69
N SER A 63 -5.03 -23.84 9.78
CA SER A 63 -4.91 -24.41 11.12
C SER A 63 -6.22 -25.04 11.62
N TYR A 64 -7.39 -24.51 11.23
CA TYR A 64 -8.69 -25.10 11.55
C TYR A 64 -8.97 -26.40 10.78
N GLU A 65 -8.62 -26.49 9.50
CA GLU A 65 -8.72 -27.76 8.74
C GLU A 65 -7.85 -28.85 9.40
N GLU A 66 -6.60 -28.51 9.76
CA GLU A 66 -5.70 -29.46 10.43
C GLU A 66 -6.19 -29.86 11.83
N LEU A 67 -6.83 -28.94 12.57
CA LEU A 67 -7.46 -29.22 13.86
C LEU A 67 -8.75 -30.03 13.73
N MET A 68 -9.60 -29.75 12.74
CA MET A 68 -10.79 -30.55 12.44
C MET A 68 -10.40 -32.00 12.06
N GLU A 69 -9.22 -32.18 11.44
CA GLU A 69 -8.73 -33.49 11.00
C GLU A 69 -8.25 -34.29 12.20
N LYS A 70 -7.49 -33.63 13.08
CA LYS A 70 -7.03 -34.19 14.34
C LYS A 70 -8.16 -34.52 15.33
N ILE A 71 -9.28 -33.80 15.30
CA ILE A 71 -10.41 -34.03 16.23
C ILE A 71 -11.39 -35.13 15.76
N ARG A 72 -11.19 -35.77 14.58
CA ARG A 72 -12.07 -36.86 14.07
C ARG A 72 -13.56 -36.44 13.95
N ILE A 73 -13.84 -35.13 13.75
CA ILE A 73 -15.21 -34.57 13.57
C ILE A 73 -15.64 -34.57 12.09
N TYR A 74 -14.73 -34.81 11.15
CA TYR A 74 -15.04 -34.81 9.71
C TYR A 74 -16.16 -35.76 9.24
N PRO A 75 -16.37 -36.98 9.77
CA PRO A 75 -17.46 -37.82 9.25
C PRO A 75 -18.87 -37.31 9.62
N ILE A 76 -19.01 -36.50 10.67
CA ILE A 76 -20.31 -35.98 11.14
C ILE A 76 -20.69 -34.70 10.37
N CYS A 77 -19.71 -33.84 10.06
CA CYS A 77 -19.97 -32.57 9.38
C CYS A 77 -20.26 -32.72 7.88
N MET A 78 -19.58 -33.66 7.20
CA MET A 78 -19.79 -33.91 5.76
C MET A 78 -21.15 -34.54 5.43
N SER A 79 -21.82 -35.17 6.40
CA SER A 79 -23.16 -35.73 6.23
C SER A 79 -24.26 -34.66 6.18
N TRP A 80 -24.00 -33.46 6.68
CA TRP A 80 -24.95 -32.33 6.69
C TRP A 80 -24.77 -31.40 5.48
N MET A 81 -23.64 -31.47 4.78
CA MET A 81 -23.34 -30.62 3.61
C MET A 81 -23.76 -31.24 2.26
N ASN A 82 -24.21 -32.50 2.26
CA ASN A 82 -24.71 -33.23 1.09
C ASN A 82 -26.24 -33.49 1.16
N LEU A 83 -26.95 -32.77 2.03
CA LEU A 83 -28.41 -32.77 2.19
C LEU A 83 -28.93 -31.35 1.91
#